data_AF-A0A535EY96-F1
#
_entry.id   AF-A0A535EY96-F1
#
_cell.length_a   1.000
_cell.length_b   1.000
_cell.length_c   1.000
_cell.angle_alpha   90.00
_cell.angle_beta   90.00
_cell.angle_gamma   90.00
#
_symmetry.space_group_name_H-M   'P 1'
#
loop_
_entity.id
_entity.type
_entity.pdbx_description
1 polymer ?
#
loop_
_entity_poly.entity_id
_entity_poly.type
_entity_poly.pdbx_seq_one_letter_code
_entity_poly.pdbx_strand_id
1 'polypeptide(L)'
;MSFNSQHCIPITELNLSTQAQIWQRDSSKDPFPARYDLIIGIEVTFHMSNKAGLFQNIATSLNEHGRVLLVDYIANLRGAIVDPQIGISIPTQKEWLDLLTEHHLVIDEIIDVSPQIANFLDDPQVNENVKDLPGIVQDTYKSYANQAVSLANGWISYCLFKLKKDSQYSAPERWNYNASKIAQKTPYPQALAEMLKRGHIPYPPKLEERARRDSGLPLSAARSPLPTSLKDDLHEIFLRILKLQPSDLEEAETFQELGIASINVIQLLEAINSKYNLSLPTSVLFECRNIDALVDHIKEWLPIDADVSEAPGISSPSIGFKEPPLAFTLSSHQPPQEEGKRGKSNDAIAIIGLSLRCAEAETQDEFWDLVSQGKSAIQDITQENWLDFFKAHASINHAYRYGRMKNVEYFDPLFFHISPHEAAVMNVSQRIVLEECSKALEDAGYPPSSLSGQQVATIIGSMGITPAKTDFSHFSMLGSELSILASRIAYFLNLKGPALAIDTACSSSLVAIDLACQHLKSHNVDLAIAGGS
;
A
#
# COMPACT_ATOMS: atom_id res chain seq x y z
N MET A 1 -0.35 6.64 7.73
CA MET A 1 0.38 7.16 6.54
C MET A 1 0.56 8.66 6.73
N SER A 2 1.80 9.14 6.85
CA SER A 2 2.07 10.58 7.00
C SER A 2 2.49 11.17 5.66
N PHE A 3 1.75 12.16 5.17
CA PHE A 3 2.17 12.92 3.98
C PHE A 3 3.45 13.71 4.28
N ASN A 4 4.33 13.82 3.27
CA ASN A 4 5.63 14.44 3.41
C ASN A 4 5.49 15.96 3.65
N SER A 5 5.63 16.39 4.91
CA SER A 5 5.13 17.67 5.40
C SER A 5 5.92 18.91 4.99
N GLN A 6 7.03 18.75 4.26
CA GLN A 6 7.92 19.85 3.82
C GLN A 6 7.24 20.91 2.93
N HIS A 7 6.00 20.68 2.48
CA HIS A 7 5.21 21.62 1.67
C HIS A 7 3.82 21.96 2.27
N CYS A 8 3.51 21.52 3.48
CA CYS A 8 2.19 21.70 4.10
C CYS A 8 2.20 22.80 5.19
N ILE A 9 2.06 24.06 4.77
CA ILE A 9 1.91 25.19 5.71
C ILE A 9 0.54 25.08 6.42
N PRO A 10 0.48 25.10 7.76
CA PRO A 10 -0.78 25.08 8.51
C PRO A 10 -1.74 26.22 8.13
N ILE A 11 -3.04 25.93 8.11
CA ILE A 11 -4.13 26.90 7.88
C ILE A 11 -4.03 28.11 8.84
N THR A 12 -3.56 27.87 10.07
CA THR A 12 -3.28 28.90 11.08
C THR A 12 -2.17 29.85 10.68
N GLU A 13 -1.06 29.35 10.13
CA GLU A 13 0.07 30.17 9.66
C GLU A 13 -0.28 30.95 8.39
N LEU A 14 -1.14 30.39 7.55
CA LEU A 14 -1.75 31.08 6.41
C LEU A 14 -2.81 32.14 6.82
N ASN A 15 -3.13 32.27 8.11
CA ASN A 15 -4.21 33.12 8.65
C ASN A 15 -5.61 32.81 8.05
N LEU A 16 -5.83 31.56 7.60
CA LEU A 16 -7.05 31.12 6.93
C LEU A 16 -8.08 30.45 7.87
N SER A 17 -7.84 30.37 9.18
CA SER A 17 -8.69 29.62 10.14
C SER A 17 -10.16 30.06 10.23
N THR A 18 -10.50 31.25 9.72
CA THR A 18 -11.87 31.78 9.62
C THR A 18 -12.56 31.45 8.29
N GLN A 19 -11.82 30.93 7.31
CA GLN A 19 -12.25 30.67 5.93
C GLN A 19 -12.06 29.20 5.52
N ALA A 20 -11.11 28.50 6.12
CA ALA A 20 -10.82 27.08 5.89
C ALA A 20 -10.73 26.34 7.23
N GLN A 21 -11.30 25.14 7.29
CA GLN A 21 -11.31 24.26 8.47
C GLN A 21 -11.20 22.81 8.00
N ILE A 22 -10.37 22.02 8.67
CA ILE A 22 -10.23 20.58 8.44
C ILE A 22 -10.91 19.84 9.59
N TRP A 23 -11.66 18.79 9.26
CA TRP A 23 -12.40 17.96 10.21
C TRP A 23 -11.90 16.52 10.11
N GLN A 24 -11.41 15.96 11.21
CA GLN A 24 -11.11 14.53 11.31
C GLN A 24 -12.43 13.76 11.47
N ARG A 25 -12.98 13.28 10.36
CA ARG A 25 -14.29 12.62 10.24
C ARG A 25 -14.26 11.55 9.15
N ASP A 26 -15.12 10.55 9.27
CA ASP A 26 -15.37 9.57 8.22
C ASP A 26 -16.50 10.07 7.31
N SER A 27 -16.15 10.56 6.12
CA SER A 27 -17.11 11.06 5.11
C SER A 27 -18.20 10.05 4.71
N SER A 28 -18.03 8.75 4.97
CA SER A 28 -19.02 7.70 4.72
C SER A 28 -19.99 7.44 5.88
N LYS A 29 -19.78 8.10 7.04
CA LYS A 29 -20.59 7.95 8.26
C LYS A 29 -21.04 9.30 8.84
N ASP A 30 -20.10 10.23 8.99
CA ASP A 30 -20.32 11.53 9.61
C ASP A 30 -20.91 12.54 8.60
N PRO A 31 -22.06 13.17 8.89
CA PRO A 31 -22.60 14.22 8.03
C PRO A 31 -21.62 15.39 7.88
N PHE A 32 -21.51 15.92 6.66
CA PHE A 32 -20.72 17.14 6.42
C PHE A 32 -21.37 18.33 7.15
N PRO A 33 -20.59 19.22 7.78
CA PRO A 33 -21.10 20.20 8.75
C PRO A 33 -21.91 21.35 8.14
N ALA A 34 -21.98 21.48 6.81
CA ALA A 34 -22.71 22.53 6.12
C ALA A 34 -23.33 22.01 4.80
N ARG A 35 -23.89 22.93 4.01
CA ARG A 35 -24.20 22.71 2.59
C ARG A 35 -23.23 23.48 1.71
N TYR A 36 -22.96 22.95 0.51
CA TYR A 36 -21.87 23.42 -0.35
C TYR A 36 -22.32 23.58 -1.80
N ASP A 37 -21.81 24.60 -2.48
CA ASP A 37 -21.94 24.77 -3.94
C ASP A 37 -20.89 23.96 -4.70
N LEU A 38 -19.80 23.55 -4.03
CA LEU A 38 -18.74 22.73 -4.60
C LEU A 38 -18.27 21.70 -3.56
N ILE A 39 -18.28 20.43 -3.94
CA ILE A 39 -17.69 19.31 -3.19
C ILE A 39 -16.57 18.73 -4.06
N ILE A 40 -15.41 18.41 -3.47
CA ILE A 40 -14.23 17.90 -4.18
C ILE A 40 -13.76 16.60 -3.50
N GLY A 41 -13.48 15.57 -4.30
CA GLY A 41 -12.90 14.30 -3.85
C GLY A 41 -11.91 13.76 -4.86
N ILE A 42 -10.63 14.08 -4.69
CA ILE A 42 -9.54 13.63 -5.57
C ILE A 42 -8.92 12.39 -4.94
N GLU A 43 -9.08 11.23 -5.59
CA GLU A 43 -8.55 9.92 -5.16
C GLU A 43 -8.98 9.51 -3.74
N VAL A 44 -10.26 9.76 -3.40
CA VAL A 44 -10.81 9.48 -2.06
C VAL A 44 -11.80 8.31 -2.06
N THR A 45 -12.70 8.19 -3.04
CA THR A 45 -13.90 7.36 -2.85
C THR A 45 -13.60 5.87 -2.94
N PHE A 46 -12.56 5.46 -3.69
CA PHE A 46 -12.13 4.06 -3.74
C PHE A 46 -11.58 3.52 -2.41
N HIS A 47 -11.08 4.38 -1.50
CA HIS A 47 -10.63 4.00 -0.15
C HIS A 47 -11.79 3.78 0.85
N MET A 48 -13.05 4.00 0.46
CA MET A 48 -14.20 3.90 1.36
C MET A 48 -15.09 2.73 0.96
N SER A 49 -15.33 1.76 1.84
CA SER A 49 -16.21 0.61 1.54
C SER A 49 -17.70 1.00 1.50
N ASN A 50 -18.15 1.88 2.40
CA ASN A 50 -19.53 2.36 2.45
C ASN A 50 -19.80 3.47 1.40
N LYS A 51 -19.90 3.08 0.12
CA LYS A 51 -20.22 4.00 -0.98
C LYS A 51 -21.54 4.74 -0.75
N ALA A 52 -22.59 4.02 -0.34
CA ALA A 52 -23.92 4.59 -0.17
C ALA A 52 -23.96 5.68 0.92
N GLY A 53 -23.32 5.46 2.08
CA GLY A 53 -23.22 6.50 3.12
C GLY A 53 -22.47 7.74 2.66
N LEU A 54 -21.37 7.57 1.92
CA LEU A 54 -20.60 8.68 1.34
C LEU A 54 -21.44 9.49 0.35
N PHE A 55 -22.08 8.83 -0.61
CA PHE A 55 -22.85 9.52 -1.64
C PHE A 55 -24.17 10.08 -1.11
N GLN A 56 -24.74 9.50 -0.06
CA GLN A 56 -25.84 10.12 0.69
C GLN A 56 -25.41 11.41 1.40
N ASN A 57 -24.23 11.45 2.03
CA ASN A 57 -23.68 12.68 2.62
C ASN A 57 -23.41 13.75 1.55
N ILE A 58 -22.80 13.37 0.42
CA ILE A 58 -22.58 14.26 -0.74
C ILE A 58 -23.91 14.82 -1.24
N ALA A 59 -24.90 13.98 -1.53
CA ALA A 59 -26.19 14.41 -2.06
C ALA A 59 -27.02 15.23 -1.07
N THR A 60 -26.93 14.95 0.24
CA THR A 60 -27.64 15.73 1.26
C THR A 60 -27.05 17.14 1.37
N SER A 61 -25.72 17.26 1.46
CA SER A 61 -25.05 18.56 1.63
C SER A 61 -24.89 19.38 0.34
N LEU A 62 -24.95 18.80 -0.85
CA LEU A 62 -24.82 19.57 -2.09
C LEU A 62 -26.02 20.53 -2.30
N ASN A 63 -25.75 21.79 -2.64
CA ASN A 63 -26.76 22.77 -3.05
C ASN A 63 -27.38 22.43 -4.41
N GLU A 64 -28.59 22.93 -4.69
CA GLU A 64 -29.39 22.52 -5.87
C GLU A 64 -28.70 22.83 -7.22
N HIS A 65 -27.84 23.85 -7.27
CA HIS A 65 -27.06 24.19 -8.46
C HIS A 65 -25.57 23.83 -8.33
N GLY A 66 -25.19 23.16 -7.24
CA GLY A 66 -23.81 22.84 -6.94
C GLY A 66 -23.16 21.84 -7.90
N ARG A 67 -21.87 21.57 -7.67
CA ARG A 67 -21.12 20.52 -8.36
C ARG A 67 -20.34 19.63 -7.40
N VAL A 68 -20.19 18.37 -7.78
CA VAL A 68 -19.15 17.48 -7.23
C VAL A 68 -18.07 17.33 -8.29
N LEU A 69 -16.80 17.52 -7.91
CA LEU A 69 -15.65 17.19 -8.73
C LEU A 69 -14.96 15.98 -8.10
N LEU A 70 -15.04 14.83 -8.77
CA LEU A 70 -14.33 13.62 -8.34
C LEU A 70 -13.19 13.30 -9.30
N VAL A 71 -12.14 12.69 -8.76
CA VAL A 71 -11.11 12.00 -9.55
C VAL A 71 -11.00 10.61 -8.97
N ASP A 72 -11.42 9.59 -9.72
CA ASP A 72 -11.62 8.25 -9.18
C ASP A 72 -11.58 7.16 -10.26
N TYR A 73 -11.59 5.91 -9.83
CA TYR A 73 -11.48 4.73 -10.69
C TYR A 73 -12.84 4.12 -11.04
N ILE A 74 -12.92 3.57 -12.25
CA ILE A 74 -14.01 2.71 -12.71
C ILE A 74 -13.41 1.35 -13.07
N ALA A 75 -13.96 0.26 -12.53
CA ALA A 75 -13.65 -1.08 -13.01
C ALA A 75 -14.44 -1.37 -14.30
N ASN A 76 -13.73 -1.85 -15.33
CA ASN A 76 -14.31 -2.28 -16.61
C ASN A 76 -14.43 -3.81 -16.70
N LEU A 77 -14.12 -4.51 -15.60
CA LEU A 77 -14.28 -5.96 -15.42
C LEU A 77 -15.74 -6.32 -15.13
N ARG A 78 -16.05 -7.64 -15.11
CA ARG A 78 -17.39 -8.17 -14.79
C ARG A 78 -17.85 -7.91 -13.35
N GLY A 79 -16.92 -7.69 -12.42
CA GLY A 79 -17.18 -7.41 -11.01
C GLY A 79 -16.24 -6.33 -10.47
N ALA A 80 -16.55 -5.80 -9.29
CA ALA A 80 -15.76 -4.78 -8.63
C ALA A 80 -14.36 -5.31 -8.25
N ILE A 81 -13.36 -4.44 -8.24
CA ILE A 81 -12.03 -4.75 -7.70
C ILE A 81 -12.04 -4.38 -6.22
N VAL A 82 -11.88 -5.39 -5.35
CA VAL A 82 -11.89 -5.21 -3.89
C VAL A 82 -10.66 -5.89 -3.29
N ASP A 83 -9.90 -5.13 -2.52
CA ASP A 83 -8.80 -5.63 -1.67
C ASP A 83 -9.08 -5.19 -0.21
N PRO A 84 -9.61 -6.10 0.63
CA PRO A 84 -9.93 -5.79 2.03
C PRO A 84 -8.71 -5.50 2.90
N GLN A 85 -7.50 -5.93 2.52
CA GLN A 85 -6.30 -5.79 3.36
C GLN A 85 -5.76 -4.36 3.34
N ILE A 86 -5.88 -3.68 2.20
CA ILE A 86 -5.49 -2.28 1.99
C ILE A 86 -6.69 -1.32 1.83
N GLY A 87 -7.92 -1.81 2.05
CA GLY A 87 -9.14 -1.00 2.08
C GLY A 87 -9.58 -0.44 0.72
N ILE A 88 -9.19 -1.07 -0.39
CA ILE A 88 -9.54 -0.62 -1.74
C ILE A 88 -10.85 -1.27 -2.21
N SER A 89 -11.74 -0.47 -2.78
CA SER A 89 -12.98 -0.89 -3.43
C SER A 89 -13.25 0.01 -4.65
N ILE A 90 -13.06 -0.51 -5.85
CA ILE A 90 -13.30 0.20 -7.11
C ILE A 90 -14.60 -0.34 -7.76
N PRO A 91 -15.68 0.46 -7.83
CA PRO A 91 -16.94 0.01 -8.43
C PRO A 91 -16.83 -0.22 -9.95
N THR A 92 -17.60 -1.16 -10.46
CA THR A 92 -17.82 -1.33 -11.91
C THR A 92 -18.55 -0.13 -12.52
N GLN A 93 -18.55 -0.04 -13.85
CA GLN A 93 -19.44 0.88 -14.57
C GLN A 93 -20.90 0.77 -14.09
N LYS A 94 -21.44 -0.43 -13.87
CA LYS A 94 -22.84 -0.61 -13.43
C LYS A 94 -23.06 -0.06 -12.02
N GLU A 95 -22.19 -0.39 -11.07
CA GLU A 95 -22.33 0.07 -9.69
C GLU A 95 -22.19 1.59 -9.57
N TRP A 96 -21.32 2.22 -10.38
CA TRP A 96 -21.27 3.68 -10.53
C TRP A 96 -22.60 4.27 -11.04
N LEU A 97 -23.26 3.62 -12.01
CA LEU A 97 -24.56 4.07 -12.52
C LEU A 97 -25.68 3.90 -11.49
N ASP A 98 -25.71 2.77 -10.79
CA ASP A 98 -26.71 2.48 -9.76
C ASP A 98 -26.57 3.47 -8.58
N LEU A 99 -25.35 3.66 -8.06
CA LEU A 99 -25.01 4.57 -6.95
C LEU A 99 -25.36 6.04 -7.26
N LEU A 100 -24.95 6.56 -8.42
CA LEU A 100 -25.29 7.93 -8.83
C LEU A 100 -26.80 8.10 -9.04
N THR A 101 -27.48 7.04 -9.49
CA THR A 101 -28.92 7.08 -9.73
C THR A 101 -29.71 7.16 -8.43
N GLU A 102 -29.34 6.34 -7.44
CA GLU A 102 -29.94 6.29 -6.10
C GLU A 102 -29.83 7.66 -5.38
N HIS A 103 -28.64 8.26 -5.39
CA HIS A 103 -28.39 9.53 -4.68
C HIS A 103 -28.71 10.78 -5.51
N HIS A 104 -29.54 10.68 -6.57
CA HIS A 104 -30.02 11.81 -7.38
C HIS A 104 -28.91 12.67 -8.03
N LEU A 105 -27.85 12.03 -8.51
CA LEU A 105 -26.74 12.68 -9.20
C LEU A 105 -26.66 12.29 -10.67
N VAL A 106 -26.25 13.25 -11.51
CA VAL A 106 -25.94 13.02 -12.93
C VAL A 106 -24.55 13.51 -13.31
N ILE A 107 -23.94 12.79 -14.24
CA ILE A 107 -22.65 13.10 -14.85
C ILE A 107 -22.84 14.25 -15.85
N ASP A 108 -22.50 15.48 -15.44
CA ASP A 108 -22.47 16.66 -16.31
C ASP A 108 -21.38 16.49 -17.38
N GLU A 109 -20.21 16.00 -16.96
CA GLU A 109 -19.05 15.70 -17.79
C GLU A 109 -18.22 14.57 -17.15
N ILE A 110 -17.62 13.70 -17.96
CA ILE A 110 -16.63 12.71 -17.52
C ILE A 110 -15.46 12.69 -18.52
N ILE A 111 -14.24 12.78 -18.01
CA ILE A 111 -13.01 12.86 -18.79
C ILE A 111 -12.14 11.64 -18.45
N ASP A 112 -11.73 10.89 -19.48
CA ASP A 112 -10.83 9.74 -19.33
C ASP A 112 -9.37 10.20 -19.42
N VAL A 113 -8.60 9.94 -18.37
CA VAL A 113 -7.16 10.27 -18.26
C VAL A 113 -6.29 9.01 -18.25
N SER A 114 -6.90 7.82 -18.34
CA SER A 114 -6.24 6.52 -18.16
C SER A 114 -4.98 6.35 -19.02
N PRO A 115 -4.94 6.75 -20.32
CA PRO A 115 -3.74 6.62 -21.13
C PRO A 115 -2.61 7.57 -20.69
N GLN A 116 -2.93 8.73 -20.11
CA GLN A 116 -1.92 9.68 -19.62
C GLN A 116 -1.37 9.27 -18.26
N ILE A 117 -2.20 8.69 -17.38
CA ILE A 117 -1.74 8.11 -16.11
C ILE A 117 -0.94 6.82 -16.36
N ALA A 118 -1.38 5.96 -17.28
CA ALA A 118 -0.60 4.78 -17.70
C ALA A 118 0.80 5.18 -18.20
N ASN A 119 0.89 6.14 -19.13
CA ASN A 119 2.17 6.65 -19.64
C ASN A 119 3.04 7.37 -18.59
N PHE A 120 2.48 7.76 -17.43
CA PHE A 120 3.22 8.40 -16.33
C PHE A 120 3.72 7.37 -15.30
N LEU A 121 3.01 6.25 -15.14
CA LEU A 121 3.33 5.17 -14.21
C LEU A 121 4.05 3.98 -14.89
N ASP A 122 4.20 4.00 -16.22
CA ASP A 122 4.87 2.94 -16.99
C ASP A 122 6.39 2.94 -16.73
N ASP A 123 6.84 1.91 -16.01
CA ASP A 123 8.24 1.57 -15.88
C ASP A 123 8.45 0.09 -16.26
N PRO A 124 8.76 -0.20 -17.54
CA PRO A 124 9.00 -1.57 -18.01
C PRO A 124 10.30 -2.18 -17.43
N GLN A 125 11.13 -1.38 -16.75
CA GLN A 125 12.33 -1.81 -16.04
C GLN A 125 12.17 -1.74 -14.52
N VAL A 126 10.94 -1.61 -13.99
CA VAL A 126 10.68 -1.42 -12.55
C VAL A 126 11.43 -2.43 -11.68
N ASN A 127 11.43 -3.72 -12.04
CA ASN A 127 12.15 -4.76 -11.28
C ASN A 127 13.68 -4.57 -11.26
N GLU A 128 14.27 -3.97 -12.28
CA GLU A 128 15.71 -3.65 -12.33
C GLU A 128 16.05 -2.30 -11.69
N ASN A 129 15.12 -1.35 -11.74
CA ASN A 129 15.22 -0.01 -11.16
C ASN A 129 15.04 -0.03 -9.64
N VAL A 130 14.21 -0.94 -9.11
CA VAL A 130 13.93 -1.05 -7.67
C VAL A 130 14.72 -2.15 -6.96
N LYS A 131 15.47 -3.00 -7.67
CA LYS A 131 16.14 -4.20 -7.08
C LYS A 131 17.00 -3.89 -5.84
N ASP A 132 17.63 -2.71 -5.82
CA ASP A 132 18.53 -2.24 -4.77
C ASP A 132 17.82 -1.37 -3.71
N LEU A 133 16.49 -1.20 -3.80
CA LEU A 133 15.66 -0.46 -2.84
C LEU A 133 15.02 -1.41 -1.81
N PRO A 134 14.59 -0.91 -0.62
CA PRO A 134 13.94 -1.73 0.39
C PRO A 134 12.65 -2.38 -0.14
N GLY A 135 12.34 -3.60 0.28
CA GLY A 135 11.20 -4.40 -0.23
C GLY A 135 9.90 -3.60 -0.33
N ILE A 136 9.50 -2.89 0.73
CA ILE A 136 8.28 -2.07 0.76
C ILE A 136 8.26 -0.93 -0.29
N VAL A 137 9.44 -0.37 -0.63
CA VAL A 137 9.59 0.61 -1.71
C VAL A 137 9.50 -0.08 -3.06
N GLN A 138 10.14 -1.25 -3.22
CA GLN A 138 9.97 -2.07 -4.42
C GLN A 138 8.49 -2.37 -4.67
N ASP A 139 7.76 -2.79 -3.66
CA ASP A 139 6.37 -3.23 -3.78
C ASP A 139 5.42 -2.05 -4.02
N THR A 140 5.75 -0.86 -3.49
CA THR A 140 5.09 0.40 -3.83
C THR A 140 5.29 0.77 -5.31
N TYR A 141 6.53 0.76 -5.81
CA TYR A 141 6.81 1.08 -7.23
C TYR A 141 6.31 0.00 -8.20
N LYS A 142 6.41 -1.28 -7.84
CA LYS A 142 5.76 -2.39 -8.55
C LYS A 142 4.24 -2.19 -8.57
N SER A 143 3.62 -1.73 -7.48
CA SER A 143 2.19 -1.40 -7.44
C SER A 143 1.82 -0.29 -8.42
N TYR A 144 2.65 0.75 -8.57
CA TYR A 144 2.44 1.79 -9.58
C TYR A 144 2.59 1.25 -11.02
N ALA A 145 3.62 0.45 -11.31
CA ALA A 145 3.76 -0.19 -12.61
C ALA A 145 2.60 -1.18 -12.90
N ASN A 146 2.12 -1.90 -11.89
CA ASN A 146 0.93 -2.76 -11.96
C ASN A 146 -0.35 -1.96 -12.24
N GLN A 147 -0.48 -0.74 -11.71
CA GLN A 147 -1.56 0.19 -12.05
C GLN A 147 -1.43 0.70 -13.50
N ALA A 148 -0.21 1.00 -13.97
CA ALA A 148 0.03 1.34 -15.38
C ALA A 148 -0.44 0.22 -16.33
N VAL A 149 -0.05 -1.03 -16.04
CA VAL A 149 -0.50 -2.23 -16.77
C VAL A 149 -2.02 -2.38 -16.73
N SER A 150 -2.65 -2.13 -15.59
CA SER A 150 -4.11 -2.27 -15.42
C SER A 150 -4.90 -1.18 -16.16
N LEU A 151 -4.36 0.04 -16.24
CA LEU A 151 -4.90 1.15 -17.05
C LEU A 151 -4.67 0.92 -18.55
N ALA A 152 -3.48 0.44 -18.94
CA ALA A 152 -3.12 0.18 -20.33
C ALA A 152 -3.91 -0.98 -20.96
N ASN A 153 -4.21 -2.03 -20.19
CA ASN A 153 -5.13 -3.10 -20.60
C ASN A 153 -6.62 -2.70 -20.46
N GLY A 154 -6.91 -1.53 -19.90
CA GLY A 154 -8.26 -1.00 -19.75
C GLY A 154 -9.13 -1.71 -18.70
N TRP A 155 -8.55 -2.54 -17.82
CA TRP A 155 -9.28 -3.19 -16.71
C TRP A 155 -9.85 -2.19 -15.72
N ILE A 156 -9.14 -1.07 -15.54
CA ILE A 156 -9.60 0.13 -14.84
C ILE A 156 -9.51 1.36 -15.74
N SER A 157 -10.38 2.33 -15.51
CA SER A 157 -10.27 3.69 -16.06
C SER A 157 -10.09 4.70 -14.93
N TYR A 158 -9.13 5.60 -15.05
CA TYR A 158 -8.93 6.76 -14.18
C TYR A 158 -9.66 7.97 -14.78
N CYS A 159 -10.66 8.49 -14.07
CA CYS A 159 -11.62 9.45 -14.63
C CYS A 159 -11.80 10.71 -13.77
N LEU A 160 -11.88 11.86 -14.43
CA LEU A 160 -12.35 13.12 -13.82
C LEU A 160 -13.88 13.19 -14.02
N PHE A 161 -14.64 13.23 -12.94
CA PHE A 161 -16.10 13.37 -12.98
C PHE A 161 -16.51 14.78 -12.58
N LYS A 162 -17.47 15.36 -13.31
CA LYS A 162 -18.19 16.57 -12.90
C LYS A 162 -19.65 16.18 -12.72
N LEU A 163 -20.08 16.05 -11.47
CA LEU A 163 -21.45 15.64 -11.12
C LEU A 163 -22.28 16.87 -10.73
N LYS A 164 -23.59 16.80 -10.94
CA LYS A 164 -24.58 17.76 -10.47
C LYS A 164 -25.82 17.01 -9.94
N LYS A 165 -26.66 17.70 -9.18
CA LYS A 165 -27.99 17.18 -8.83
C LYS A 165 -28.88 17.05 -10.06
N ASP A 166 -29.75 16.05 -10.00
CA ASP A 166 -30.91 15.91 -10.87
C ASP A 166 -32.19 15.75 -10.02
N SER A 167 -33.10 16.70 -10.22
CA SER A 167 -34.44 16.73 -9.66
C SER A 167 -35.54 16.62 -10.75
N GLN A 168 -35.17 16.26 -11.99
CA GLN A 168 -36.05 16.23 -13.15
C GLN A 168 -36.26 14.83 -13.74
N TYR A 169 -35.21 14.00 -13.84
CA TYR A 169 -35.33 12.65 -14.39
C TYR A 169 -35.89 11.64 -13.38
N SER A 170 -36.67 10.68 -13.87
CA SER A 170 -36.94 9.45 -13.12
C SER A 170 -35.67 8.61 -12.99
N ALA A 171 -35.62 7.65 -12.04
CA ALA A 171 -34.45 6.82 -11.84
C ALA A 171 -33.98 6.07 -13.12
N PRO A 172 -34.86 5.46 -13.95
CA PRO A 172 -34.43 4.86 -15.21
C PRO A 172 -33.87 5.87 -16.23
N GLU A 173 -34.43 7.07 -16.32
CA GLU A 173 -33.92 8.13 -17.21
C GLU A 173 -32.55 8.64 -16.74
N ARG A 174 -32.38 8.85 -15.43
CA ARG A 174 -31.11 9.21 -14.79
C ARG A 174 -30.02 8.17 -15.03
N TRP A 175 -30.36 6.89 -14.87
CA TRP A 175 -29.45 5.77 -15.12
C TRP A 175 -29.00 5.76 -16.59
N ASN A 176 -29.94 5.85 -17.54
CA ASN A 176 -29.62 5.88 -18.97
C ASN A 176 -28.81 7.13 -19.37
N TYR A 177 -29.10 8.30 -18.77
CA TYR A 177 -28.32 9.51 -18.96
C TYR A 177 -26.86 9.31 -18.52
N ASN A 178 -26.65 8.78 -17.31
CA ASN A 178 -25.31 8.49 -16.80
C ASN A 178 -24.60 7.40 -17.63
N ALA A 179 -25.33 6.38 -18.12
CA ALA A 179 -24.79 5.33 -18.98
C ALA A 179 -24.27 5.90 -20.30
N SER A 180 -25.02 6.83 -20.91
CA SER A 180 -24.60 7.52 -22.13
C SER A 180 -23.30 8.32 -21.93
N LYS A 181 -23.08 8.87 -20.73
CA LYS A 181 -21.87 9.62 -20.37
C LYS A 181 -20.66 8.70 -20.16
N ILE A 182 -20.82 7.58 -19.44
CA ILE A 182 -19.73 6.60 -19.23
C ILE A 182 -19.33 5.90 -20.54
N ALA A 183 -20.27 5.72 -21.47
CA ALA A 183 -20.01 5.23 -22.82
C ALA A 183 -19.31 6.26 -23.74
N GLN A 184 -19.41 7.57 -23.44
CA GLN A 184 -18.87 8.67 -24.25
C GLN A 184 -17.95 9.59 -23.42
N LYS A 185 -17.00 8.99 -22.69
CA LYS A 185 -15.98 9.74 -21.93
C LYS A 185 -15.14 10.60 -22.87
N THR A 186 -14.93 11.88 -22.51
CA THR A 186 -14.06 12.79 -23.26
C THR A 186 -12.60 12.41 -23.02
N PRO A 187 -11.75 12.18 -24.05
CA PRO A 187 -10.32 11.95 -23.83
C PRO A 187 -9.66 13.20 -23.22
N TYR A 188 -8.83 13.03 -22.19
CA TYR A 188 -8.18 14.16 -21.50
C TYR A 188 -7.44 15.15 -22.44
N PRO A 189 -6.70 14.73 -23.49
CA PRO A 189 -6.08 15.68 -24.42
C PRO A 189 -7.08 16.61 -25.13
N GLN A 190 -8.30 16.15 -25.40
CA GLN A 190 -9.37 16.96 -25.99
C GLN A 190 -9.92 17.98 -24.97
N ALA A 191 -10.21 17.53 -23.75
CA ALA A 191 -10.68 18.41 -22.67
C ALA A 191 -9.62 19.48 -22.28
N LEU A 192 -8.34 19.09 -22.23
CA LEU A 192 -7.21 19.99 -21.99
C LEU A 192 -7.06 21.02 -23.11
N ALA A 193 -7.12 20.59 -24.37
CA ALA A 193 -7.06 21.49 -25.52
C ALA A 193 -8.22 22.50 -25.52
N GLU A 194 -9.43 22.07 -25.13
CA GLU A 194 -10.57 22.99 -24.99
C GLU A 194 -10.38 23.97 -23.82
N MET A 195 -9.94 23.50 -22.64
CA MET A 195 -9.64 24.37 -21.49
C MET A 195 -8.61 25.44 -21.85
N LEU A 196 -7.52 25.06 -22.53
CA LEU A 196 -6.49 25.99 -22.99
C LEU A 196 -7.04 26.97 -24.03
N LYS A 197 -7.89 26.52 -24.96
CA LYS A 197 -8.57 27.38 -25.96
C LYS A 197 -9.55 28.37 -25.32
N ARG A 198 -10.22 28.00 -24.23
CA ARG A 198 -11.09 28.90 -23.45
C ARG A 198 -10.30 29.98 -22.69
N GLY A 199 -8.99 29.80 -22.50
CA GLY A 199 -8.09 30.79 -21.88
C GLY A 199 -8.30 31.06 -20.38
N HIS A 200 -9.32 30.45 -19.77
CA HIS A 200 -9.72 30.68 -18.39
C HIS A 200 -9.45 29.44 -17.52
N ILE A 201 -8.41 29.53 -16.70
CA ILE A 201 -8.04 28.52 -15.69
C ILE A 201 -8.15 29.22 -14.33
N PRO A 202 -9.29 29.10 -13.63
CA PRO A 202 -9.51 29.83 -12.38
C PRO A 202 -8.78 29.22 -11.18
N TYR A 203 -8.52 27.91 -11.21
CA TYR A 203 -7.83 27.18 -10.16
C TYR A 203 -7.21 25.87 -10.70
N PRO A 204 -6.03 25.44 -10.22
CA PRO A 204 -5.06 26.25 -9.49
C PRO A 204 -4.45 27.34 -10.40
N PRO A 205 -3.90 28.43 -9.84
CA PRO A 205 -3.09 29.37 -10.61
C PRO A 205 -1.86 28.65 -11.17
N LYS A 206 -1.35 29.11 -12.33
CA LYS A 206 -0.16 28.52 -12.94
C LYS A 206 1.08 28.76 -12.07
N LEU A 207 1.67 27.67 -11.59
CA LEU A 207 3.09 27.63 -11.24
C LEU A 207 3.90 27.77 -12.54
N GLU A 208 4.93 28.62 -12.54
CA GLU A 208 5.70 28.91 -13.75
C GLU A 208 6.75 27.82 -14.06
N GLU A 209 6.83 27.49 -15.35
CA GLU A 209 7.89 26.75 -16.06
C GLU A 209 8.53 25.49 -15.42
N ARG A 210 8.13 24.31 -15.90
CA ARG A 210 9.08 23.21 -16.17
C ARG A 210 8.67 22.32 -17.36
N ALA A 211 9.47 22.45 -18.43
CA ALA A 211 9.74 21.55 -19.57
C ALA A 211 8.64 20.64 -20.21
N ARG A 212 8.63 20.62 -21.56
CA ARG A 212 7.95 19.61 -22.41
C ARG A 212 8.90 18.48 -22.83
N ARG A 213 8.39 17.29 -23.20
CA ARG A 213 8.75 16.53 -24.44
C ARG A 213 7.94 15.21 -24.65
N ASP A 214 7.19 15.19 -25.76
CA ASP A 214 7.11 14.17 -26.84
C ASP A 214 7.01 12.63 -26.56
N SER A 215 5.76 12.15 -26.54
CA SER A 215 5.16 10.96 -27.22
C SER A 215 5.99 9.82 -27.89
N GLY A 216 5.60 8.55 -27.62
CA GLY A 216 4.76 7.77 -28.58
C GLY A 216 5.09 6.29 -28.94
N LEU A 217 4.02 5.49 -29.18
CA LEU A 217 3.91 4.19 -29.92
C LEU A 217 4.19 2.88 -29.11
N PRO A 218 3.83 1.64 -29.56
CA PRO A 218 2.56 1.00 -29.16
C PRO A 218 2.58 -0.51 -28.79
N LEU A 219 1.44 -1.05 -28.32
CA LEU A 219 1.21 -2.47 -27.93
C LEU A 219 0.92 -3.44 -29.11
N SER A 220 1.13 -4.75 -28.88
CA SER A 220 0.69 -5.86 -29.74
C SER A 220 0.53 -7.18 -28.94
N ALA A 221 -0.32 -8.11 -29.39
CA ALA A 221 -0.63 -9.37 -28.69
C ALA A 221 -1.00 -10.54 -29.63
N ALA A 222 -0.86 -11.79 -29.17
CA ALA A 222 -1.21 -13.03 -29.89
C ALA A 222 -1.68 -14.15 -28.93
N ARG A 223 -2.25 -15.26 -29.45
CA ARG A 223 -2.98 -16.32 -28.70
C ARG A 223 -2.69 -17.75 -29.20
N SER A 224 -3.08 -18.76 -28.38
CA SER A 224 -3.45 -20.18 -28.69
C SER A 224 -2.41 -21.26 -28.36
N PRO A 225 -2.76 -22.56 -28.08
CA PRO A 225 -4.06 -23.15 -27.69
C PRO A 225 -4.04 -24.20 -26.50
N LEU A 226 -5.26 -24.60 -26.08
CA LEU A 226 -5.74 -25.75 -25.24
C LEU A 226 -4.89 -27.06 -25.15
N PRO A 227 -4.99 -27.89 -24.06
CA PRO A 227 -6.23 -28.67 -23.77
C PRO A 227 -6.59 -29.19 -22.33
N THR A 228 -7.91 -29.32 -22.11
CA THR A 228 -8.69 -30.33 -21.32
C THR A 228 -8.55 -30.47 -19.78
N SER A 229 -9.71 -30.59 -19.12
CA SER A 229 -10.01 -30.85 -17.68
C SER A 229 -10.01 -29.59 -16.80
N LEU A 230 -11.01 -29.40 -15.91
CA LEU A 230 -11.16 -28.18 -15.10
C LEU A 230 -9.93 -27.89 -14.23
N LYS A 231 -9.25 -28.92 -13.69
CA LYS A 231 -8.03 -28.74 -12.90
C LYS A 231 -6.87 -28.34 -13.81
N ASP A 232 -6.65 -29.06 -14.89
CA ASP A 232 -5.55 -28.80 -15.84
C ASP A 232 -5.74 -27.48 -16.60
N ASP A 233 -6.99 -27.10 -16.90
CA ASP A 233 -7.41 -25.81 -17.45
C ASP A 233 -7.13 -24.64 -16.48
N LEU A 234 -7.14 -24.90 -15.17
CA LEU A 234 -6.70 -23.96 -14.13
C LEU A 234 -5.17 -23.98 -13.99
N HIS A 235 -4.51 -25.14 -14.04
CA HIS A 235 -3.04 -25.21 -14.09
C HIS A 235 -2.49 -24.44 -15.32
N GLU A 236 -3.10 -24.59 -16.50
CA GLU A 236 -2.75 -23.83 -17.72
C GLU A 236 -2.91 -22.32 -17.52
N ILE A 237 -4.00 -21.88 -16.87
CA ILE A 237 -4.21 -20.48 -16.50
C ILE A 237 -3.14 -19.98 -15.51
N PHE A 238 -2.83 -20.77 -14.47
CA PHE A 238 -1.87 -20.41 -13.44
C PHE A 238 -0.44 -20.35 -13.99
N LEU A 239 0.04 -21.41 -14.67
CA LEU A 239 1.37 -21.43 -15.30
C LEU A 239 1.56 -20.29 -16.30
N ARG A 240 0.55 -20.02 -17.14
CA ARG A 240 0.61 -18.97 -18.17
C ARG A 240 0.65 -17.55 -17.60
N ILE A 241 -0.01 -17.30 -16.46
CA ILE A 241 -0.15 -15.97 -15.86
C ILE A 241 0.95 -15.72 -14.82
N LEU A 242 1.27 -16.69 -13.98
CA LEU A 242 2.34 -16.61 -12.98
C LEU A 242 3.74 -16.84 -13.58
N LYS A 243 3.84 -17.40 -14.79
CA LYS A 243 5.09 -17.73 -15.52
C LYS A 243 5.99 -18.76 -14.80
N LEU A 244 5.39 -19.61 -13.98
CA LEU A 244 6.05 -20.68 -13.23
C LEU A 244 6.42 -21.87 -14.13
N GLN A 245 7.36 -22.72 -13.67
CA GLN A 245 7.51 -24.07 -14.21
C GLN A 245 6.44 -25.01 -13.62
N PRO A 246 6.13 -26.14 -14.28
CA PRO A 246 5.19 -27.13 -13.75
C PRO A 246 5.56 -27.66 -12.36
N SER A 247 6.87 -27.86 -12.09
CA SER A 247 7.41 -28.25 -10.78
C SER A 247 6.97 -27.31 -9.67
N ASP A 248 7.09 -26.01 -9.91
CA ASP A 248 6.87 -24.96 -8.90
C ASP A 248 5.38 -24.89 -8.49
N LEU A 249 4.49 -25.36 -9.37
CA LEU A 249 3.05 -25.46 -9.13
C LEU A 249 2.63 -26.80 -8.47
N GLU A 250 3.45 -27.84 -8.61
CA GLU A 250 3.24 -29.17 -7.99
C GLU A 250 3.87 -29.28 -6.59
N GLU A 251 4.89 -28.47 -6.29
CA GLU A 251 5.60 -28.46 -4.99
C GLU A 251 4.97 -27.54 -3.92
N ALA A 252 4.01 -26.68 -4.28
CA ALA A 252 3.36 -25.74 -3.35
C ALA A 252 2.06 -26.30 -2.74
N GLU A 253 1.93 -26.27 -1.42
CA GLU A 253 0.69 -26.64 -0.71
C GLU A 253 -0.37 -25.53 -0.76
N THR A 254 0.06 -24.25 -0.90
CA THR A 254 -0.84 -23.09 -0.91
C THR A 254 -0.56 -22.04 -1.99
N PHE A 255 -1.60 -21.27 -2.34
CA PHE A 255 -1.50 -20.06 -3.17
C PHE A 255 -0.57 -18.97 -2.62
N GLN A 256 -0.21 -19.03 -1.34
CA GLN A 256 0.68 -18.05 -0.70
C GLN A 256 2.15 -18.36 -0.98
N GLU A 257 2.53 -19.65 -1.05
CA GLU A 257 3.87 -20.09 -1.47
C GLU A 257 4.15 -19.76 -2.94
N LEU A 258 3.12 -19.78 -3.80
CA LEU A 258 3.20 -19.44 -5.23
C LEU A 258 3.40 -17.93 -5.53
N GLY A 259 3.58 -17.09 -4.51
CA GLY A 259 3.86 -15.66 -4.69
C GLY A 259 2.72 -14.86 -5.33
N ILE A 260 1.46 -15.25 -5.08
CA ILE A 260 0.29 -14.60 -5.69
C ILE A 260 0.02 -13.23 -5.03
N ALA A 261 0.71 -12.21 -5.55
CA ALA A 261 0.45 -10.80 -5.25
C ALA A 261 -0.83 -10.28 -5.94
N SER A 262 -1.42 -9.19 -5.42
CA SER A 262 -2.79 -8.73 -5.78
C SER A 262 -3.06 -8.45 -7.27
N ILE A 263 -2.05 -8.24 -8.13
CA ILE A 263 -2.28 -8.15 -9.59
C ILE A 263 -2.49 -9.52 -10.26
N ASN A 264 -1.80 -10.56 -9.81
CA ASN A 264 -1.91 -11.89 -10.37
C ASN A 264 -3.32 -12.45 -10.13
N VAL A 265 -3.89 -12.18 -8.94
CA VAL A 265 -5.29 -12.45 -8.58
C VAL A 265 -6.27 -11.96 -9.66
N ILE A 266 -6.13 -10.71 -10.12
CA ILE A 266 -7.03 -10.10 -11.09
C ILE A 266 -6.90 -10.78 -12.46
N GLN A 267 -5.68 -11.06 -12.90
CA GLN A 267 -5.44 -11.72 -14.19
C GLN A 267 -5.95 -13.17 -14.21
N LEU A 268 -5.72 -13.92 -13.11
CA LEU A 268 -6.23 -15.27 -12.92
C LEU A 268 -7.77 -15.27 -12.91
N LEU A 269 -8.42 -14.40 -12.14
CA LEU A 269 -9.88 -14.37 -12.05
C LEU A 269 -10.56 -13.87 -13.32
N GLU A 270 -10.01 -12.90 -14.06
CA GLU A 270 -10.57 -12.54 -15.37
C GLU A 270 -10.42 -13.69 -16.37
N ALA A 271 -9.30 -14.42 -16.37
CA ALA A 271 -9.15 -15.62 -17.20
C ALA A 271 -10.18 -16.72 -16.84
N ILE A 272 -10.46 -16.92 -15.55
CA ILE A 272 -11.46 -17.88 -15.05
C ILE A 272 -12.89 -17.43 -15.40
N ASN A 273 -13.26 -16.19 -15.05
CA ASN A 273 -14.56 -15.60 -15.34
C ASN A 273 -14.85 -15.56 -16.85
N SER A 274 -13.83 -15.32 -17.68
CA SER A 274 -13.95 -15.35 -19.14
C SER A 274 -14.06 -16.77 -19.70
N LYS A 275 -13.27 -17.75 -19.20
CA LYS A 275 -13.30 -19.15 -19.67
C LYS A 275 -14.58 -19.90 -19.27
N TYR A 276 -15.11 -19.65 -18.07
CA TYR A 276 -16.30 -20.32 -17.52
C TYR A 276 -17.56 -19.46 -17.50
N ASN A 277 -17.51 -18.24 -18.05
CA ASN A 277 -18.60 -17.26 -18.08
C ASN A 277 -19.15 -16.86 -16.68
N LEU A 278 -18.30 -16.89 -15.66
CA LEU A 278 -18.64 -16.52 -14.28
C LEU A 278 -18.48 -15.00 -14.02
N SER A 279 -18.80 -14.57 -12.80
CA SER A 279 -18.64 -13.20 -12.29
C SER A 279 -18.13 -13.20 -10.84
N LEU A 280 -17.15 -14.05 -10.54
CA LEU A 280 -16.54 -14.17 -9.21
C LEU A 280 -15.74 -12.90 -8.84
N PRO A 281 -15.87 -12.35 -7.62
CA PRO A 281 -15.10 -11.19 -7.16
C PRO A 281 -13.66 -11.56 -6.77
N THR A 282 -12.79 -10.56 -6.64
CA THR A 282 -11.37 -10.73 -6.31
C THR A 282 -11.10 -11.44 -4.99
N SER A 283 -12.05 -11.48 -4.05
CA SER A 283 -11.88 -12.14 -2.75
C SER A 283 -11.75 -13.67 -2.83
N VAL A 284 -12.35 -14.31 -3.84
CA VAL A 284 -12.44 -15.78 -3.93
C VAL A 284 -11.08 -16.48 -3.97
N LEU A 285 -10.06 -15.87 -4.59
CA LEU A 285 -8.69 -16.42 -4.60
C LEU A 285 -7.92 -16.22 -3.29
N PHE A 286 -8.40 -15.38 -2.36
CA PHE A 286 -7.88 -15.29 -0.99
C PHE A 286 -8.63 -16.22 -0.03
N GLU A 287 -9.86 -16.60 -0.38
CA GLU A 287 -10.70 -17.54 0.38
C GLU A 287 -10.35 -19.01 0.06
N CYS A 288 -10.03 -19.32 -1.19
CA CYS A 288 -9.51 -20.62 -1.61
C CYS A 288 -8.03 -20.78 -1.23
N ARG A 289 -7.63 -21.94 -0.69
CA ARG A 289 -6.23 -22.17 -0.25
C ARG A 289 -5.29 -22.65 -1.37
N ASN A 290 -5.80 -23.43 -2.31
CA ASN A 290 -5.06 -24.05 -3.39
C ASN A 290 -6.00 -24.39 -4.57
N ILE A 291 -5.45 -24.98 -5.65
CA ILE A 291 -6.21 -25.26 -6.87
C ILE A 291 -7.38 -26.22 -6.62
N ASP A 292 -7.24 -27.25 -5.77
CA ASP A 292 -8.35 -28.18 -5.51
C ASP A 292 -9.52 -27.50 -4.78
N ALA A 293 -9.24 -26.63 -3.81
CA ALA A 293 -10.29 -25.80 -3.17
C ALA A 293 -10.97 -24.85 -4.18
N LEU A 294 -10.21 -24.28 -5.12
CA LEU A 294 -10.74 -23.42 -6.18
C LEU A 294 -11.56 -24.21 -7.22
N VAL A 295 -11.13 -25.42 -7.58
CA VAL A 295 -11.84 -26.36 -8.45
C VAL A 295 -13.20 -26.71 -7.84
N ASP A 296 -13.25 -27.04 -6.55
CA ASP A 296 -14.49 -27.40 -5.88
C ASP A 296 -15.42 -26.19 -5.72
N HIS A 297 -14.89 -25.01 -5.36
CA HIS A 297 -15.69 -23.78 -5.34
C HIS A 297 -16.27 -23.46 -6.73
N ILE A 298 -15.50 -23.60 -7.82
CA ILE A 298 -15.99 -23.35 -9.18
C ILE A 298 -17.07 -24.37 -9.60
N LYS A 299 -16.99 -25.63 -9.17
CA LYS A 299 -18.05 -26.64 -9.45
C LYS A 299 -19.41 -26.24 -8.89
N GLU A 300 -19.47 -25.55 -7.74
CA GLU A 300 -20.74 -25.09 -7.15
C GLU A 300 -21.49 -24.07 -8.02
N TRP A 301 -20.78 -23.39 -8.93
CA TRP A 301 -21.35 -22.37 -9.85
C TRP A 301 -21.47 -22.86 -11.30
N LEU A 302 -21.09 -24.09 -11.62
CA LEU A 302 -21.19 -24.67 -12.97
C LEU A 302 -22.49 -25.50 -13.14
N PRO A 303 -23.23 -25.38 -14.25
CA PRO A 303 -24.37 -26.24 -14.54
C PRO A 303 -23.97 -27.72 -14.70
N ILE A 304 -24.76 -28.62 -14.09
CA ILE A 304 -24.59 -30.07 -14.22
C ILE A 304 -25.53 -30.60 -15.31
N ASP A 305 -24.95 -31.23 -16.34
CA ASP A 305 -25.51 -32.25 -17.28
C ASP A 305 -24.75 -32.18 -18.63
N ALA A 306 -24.52 -33.24 -19.42
CA ALA A 306 -24.55 -34.69 -19.15
C ALA A 306 -23.74 -35.46 -20.24
N ASP A 307 -23.42 -36.71 -19.92
CA ASP A 307 -22.76 -37.79 -20.69
C ASP A 307 -22.91 -37.84 -22.24
N VAL A 308 -21.78 -38.00 -22.97
CA VAL A 308 -21.68 -38.62 -24.32
C VAL A 308 -20.32 -39.33 -24.49
N SER A 309 -20.32 -40.55 -25.06
CA SER A 309 -19.15 -41.45 -25.16
C SER A 309 -18.37 -41.43 -26.49
N GLU A 310 -17.09 -41.84 -26.40
CA GLU A 310 -16.25 -42.56 -27.39
C GLU A 310 -15.98 -42.06 -28.83
N ALA A 311 -14.69 -41.74 -29.07
CA ALA A 311 -13.78 -42.36 -30.08
C ALA A 311 -14.07 -42.20 -31.61
N PRO A 312 -13.10 -42.48 -32.53
CA PRO A 312 -11.71 -42.94 -32.34
C PRO A 312 -10.62 -42.00 -32.93
N GLY A 313 -9.35 -42.26 -32.59
CA GLY A 313 -8.18 -41.45 -33.02
C GLY A 313 -7.36 -42.03 -34.19
N ILE A 314 -6.35 -41.27 -34.64
CA ILE A 314 -5.34 -41.65 -35.64
C ILE A 314 -3.93 -41.26 -35.16
N SER A 315 -2.93 -42.07 -35.51
CA SER A 315 -1.56 -42.05 -34.98
C SER A 315 -0.62 -40.98 -35.55
N SER A 316 0.31 -40.51 -34.71
CA SER A 316 1.46 -39.66 -35.08
C SER A 316 2.53 -40.39 -35.92
N PRO A 317 3.26 -39.68 -36.80
CA PRO A 317 4.60 -40.05 -37.24
C PRO A 317 5.68 -39.20 -36.54
N SER A 318 6.75 -39.83 -36.05
CA SER A 318 7.84 -39.16 -35.32
C SER A 318 9.17 -39.15 -36.11
N ILE A 319 9.74 -37.95 -36.29
CA ILE A 319 11.08 -37.68 -36.85
C ILE A 319 11.58 -36.38 -36.19
N GLY A 320 12.83 -36.19 -35.74
CA GLY A 320 13.95 -37.12 -35.66
C GLY A 320 15.30 -36.37 -35.54
N PHE A 321 15.74 -36.12 -34.30
CA PHE A 321 17.08 -35.66 -33.81
C PHE A 321 18.05 -34.89 -34.74
N LYS A 322 18.56 -33.75 -34.26
CA LYS A 322 20.01 -33.45 -34.13
C LYS A 322 20.38 -32.13 -33.43
N GLU A 323 21.00 -32.24 -32.26
CA GLU A 323 22.21 -31.46 -31.88
C GLU A 323 23.46 -32.17 -32.45
N PRO A 324 24.74 -31.71 -32.32
CA PRO A 324 25.34 -30.63 -31.51
C PRO A 324 26.32 -29.74 -32.36
N PRO A 325 27.49 -29.15 -31.93
CA PRO A 325 28.06 -28.92 -30.59
C PRO A 325 28.72 -27.53 -30.29
N LEU A 326 28.90 -27.28 -28.99
CA LEU A 326 29.95 -26.53 -28.24
C LEU A 326 31.09 -25.71 -28.92
N ALA A 327 31.31 -24.52 -28.31
CA ALA A 327 32.60 -23.79 -28.10
C ALA A 327 33.33 -23.19 -29.34
N PHE A 328 34.24 -22.20 -29.25
CA PHE A 328 34.86 -21.40 -28.16
C PHE A 328 34.64 -19.87 -28.46
N THR A 329 35.29 -18.80 -27.94
CA THR A 329 36.53 -18.57 -27.15
C THR A 329 36.47 -17.17 -26.46
N LEU A 330 37.33 -16.90 -25.47
CA LEU A 330 37.63 -15.55 -24.95
C LEU A 330 38.78 -14.87 -25.74
N SER A 331 38.73 -13.54 -25.93
CA SER A 331 39.94 -12.68 -25.86
C SER A 331 39.60 -11.19 -25.67
N SER A 332 40.56 -10.45 -25.12
CA SER A 332 40.48 -9.05 -24.66
C SER A 332 40.86 -8.00 -25.70
N HIS A 333 40.37 -6.76 -25.53
CA HIS A 333 41.13 -5.56 -25.90
C HIS A 333 40.82 -4.33 -25.01
N GLN A 334 41.86 -3.84 -24.33
CA GLN A 334 42.09 -2.44 -23.91
C GLN A 334 43.15 -1.84 -24.87
N PRO A 335 43.50 -0.52 -24.88
CA PRO A 335 43.61 0.46 -23.77
C PRO A 335 42.93 1.82 -24.13
N PRO A 336 43.18 3.01 -23.51
CA PRO A 336 44.13 3.37 -22.44
C PRO A 336 43.56 4.11 -21.21
N GLN A 337 44.45 4.36 -20.24
CA GLN A 337 44.21 5.00 -18.95
C GLN A 337 44.77 6.43 -18.89
N GLU A 338 44.24 7.25 -17.97
CA GLU A 338 45.06 8.17 -17.17
C GLU A 338 44.83 7.84 -15.68
N GLU A 339 45.88 7.89 -14.86
CA GLU A 339 45.79 7.56 -13.43
C GLU A 339 45.63 8.82 -12.55
N GLY A 340 44.45 8.97 -11.95
CA GLY A 340 44.20 9.96 -10.90
C GLY A 340 43.85 9.26 -9.57
N LYS A 341 44.70 9.41 -8.55
CA LYS A 341 44.49 8.79 -7.22
C LYS A 341 43.22 9.33 -6.54
N ARG A 342 42.10 8.63 -6.68
CA ARG A 342 41.06 8.57 -5.64
C ARG A 342 41.30 7.30 -4.81
N GLY A 343 41.36 7.46 -3.49
CA GLY A 343 41.32 6.30 -2.59
C GLY A 343 39.96 5.60 -2.69
N LYS A 344 39.87 4.37 -2.18
CA LYS A 344 38.57 3.71 -2.00
C LYS A 344 37.65 4.64 -1.21
N SER A 345 36.45 4.91 -1.72
CA SER A 345 35.40 5.52 -0.90
C SER A 345 35.10 4.56 0.24
N ASN A 346 35.23 5.04 1.47
CA ASN A 346 35.03 4.20 2.65
C ASN A 346 33.59 4.37 3.12
N ASP A 347 32.66 3.86 2.31
CA ASP A 347 31.20 4.04 2.44
C ASP A 347 30.60 3.16 3.58
N ALA A 348 31.41 2.94 4.61
CA ALA A 348 31.12 2.19 5.81
C ALA A 348 30.53 3.12 6.87
N ILE A 349 29.45 2.67 7.51
CA ILE A 349 28.75 3.42 8.55
C ILE A 349 29.23 2.92 9.91
N ALA A 350 29.54 3.85 10.81
CA ALA A 350 29.86 3.53 12.18
C ALA A 350 28.58 3.49 13.03
N ILE A 351 28.37 2.39 13.76
CA ILE A 351 27.49 2.38 14.92
C ILE A 351 28.30 3.00 16.05
N ILE A 352 27.90 4.19 16.49
CA ILE A 352 28.68 5.01 17.45
C ILE A 352 28.15 4.96 18.88
N GLY A 353 26.95 4.40 19.08
CA GLY A 353 26.34 4.09 20.38
C GLY A 353 25.10 3.22 20.18
N LEU A 354 24.65 2.56 21.24
CA LEU A 354 23.58 1.57 21.24
C LEU A 354 22.76 1.65 22.54
N SER A 355 21.53 1.18 22.50
CA SER A 355 20.79 0.72 23.67
C SER A 355 19.71 -0.26 23.27
N LEU A 356 19.33 -1.12 24.20
CA LEU A 356 18.34 -2.17 24.02
C LEU A 356 17.81 -2.60 25.38
N ARG A 357 16.56 -3.05 25.37
CA ARG A 357 15.83 -3.60 26.51
C ARG A 357 15.03 -4.80 26.02
N CYS A 358 15.08 -5.93 26.72
CA CYS A 358 14.41 -7.15 26.27
C CYS A 358 13.85 -7.97 27.43
N ALA A 359 13.49 -9.23 27.17
CA ALA A 359 13.11 -10.15 28.23
C ALA A 359 14.32 -10.45 29.14
N GLU A 360 14.10 -10.41 30.45
CA GLU A 360 15.09 -10.57 31.52
C GLU A 360 16.30 -9.61 31.58
N ALA A 361 16.58 -8.78 30.57
CA ALA A 361 17.66 -7.79 30.56
C ALA A 361 17.17 -6.35 30.30
N GLU A 362 17.63 -5.43 31.14
CA GLU A 362 17.32 -3.99 31.09
C GLU A 362 18.49 -3.12 30.61
N THR A 363 19.62 -3.74 30.25
CA THR A 363 20.83 -3.11 29.68
C THR A 363 21.52 -3.98 28.62
N GLN A 364 22.46 -3.38 27.85
CA GLN A 364 23.31 -4.11 26.90
C GLN A 364 24.14 -5.21 27.58
N ASP A 365 24.75 -4.93 28.73
CA ASP A 365 25.58 -5.87 29.48
C ASP A 365 24.78 -7.08 29.95
N GLU A 366 23.59 -6.87 30.52
CA GLU A 366 22.70 -7.96 30.94
C GLU A 366 22.26 -8.84 29.76
N PHE A 367 22.00 -8.25 28.59
CA PHE A 367 21.68 -9.00 27.37
C PHE A 367 22.87 -9.82 26.87
N TRP A 368 24.09 -9.24 26.89
CA TRP A 368 25.30 -9.97 26.57
C TRP A 368 25.52 -11.14 27.54
N ASP A 369 25.25 -10.95 28.83
CA ASP A 369 25.32 -11.99 29.86
C ASP A 369 24.26 -13.09 29.68
N LEU A 370 23.06 -12.76 29.20
CA LEU A 370 22.04 -13.76 28.82
C LEU A 370 22.50 -14.59 27.61
N VAL A 371 22.94 -13.93 26.53
CA VAL A 371 23.28 -14.58 25.25
C VAL A 371 24.56 -15.40 25.37
N SER A 372 25.63 -14.84 25.94
CA SER A 372 26.92 -15.53 26.10
C SER A 372 26.85 -16.75 27.03
N GLN A 373 25.91 -16.77 27.96
CA GLN A 373 25.67 -17.89 28.88
C GLN A 373 24.56 -18.85 28.38
N GLY A 374 24.00 -18.61 27.19
CA GLY A 374 22.96 -19.46 26.58
C GLY A 374 21.64 -19.51 27.35
N LYS A 375 21.33 -18.47 28.15
CA LYS A 375 20.15 -18.43 29.01
C LYS A 375 18.88 -18.17 28.20
N SER A 376 17.80 -18.88 28.52
CA SER A 376 16.48 -18.60 27.95
C SER A 376 15.69 -17.65 28.85
N ALA A 377 15.28 -16.50 28.30
CA ALA A 377 14.38 -15.54 28.96
C ALA A 377 12.88 -15.85 28.72
N ILE A 378 12.55 -17.08 28.31
CA ILE A 378 11.19 -17.50 27.96
C ILE A 378 10.53 -18.22 29.14
N GLN A 379 9.55 -17.57 29.75
CA GLN A 379 8.76 -18.07 30.86
C GLN A 379 7.34 -18.47 30.43
N ASP A 380 6.66 -19.26 31.26
CA ASP A 380 5.27 -19.66 31.02
C ASP A 380 4.30 -18.55 31.45
N ILE A 381 3.17 -18.43 30.78
CA ILE A 381 2.11 -17.45 31.14
C ILE A 381 1.34 -17.98 32.35
N THR A 382 1.54 -17.36 33.50
CA THR A 382 0.88 -17.72 34.79
C THR A 382 -0.36 -16.89 35.11
N GLN A 383 -0.71 -15.94 34.24
CA GLN A 383 -1.81 -15.01 34.44
C GLN A 383 -3.16 -15.67 34.07
N GLU A 384 -4.00 -15.94 35.07
CA GLU A 384 -5.25 -16.71 34.90
C GLU A 384 -6.18 -16.12 33.83
N ASN A 385 -6.32 -14.79 33.79
CA ASN A 385 -7.15 -14.10 32.79
C ASN A 385 -6.61 -14.24 31.35
N TRP A 386 -5.29 -14.31 31.16
CA TRP A 386 -4.69 -14.60 29.85
C TRP A 386 -4.87 -16.07 29.49
N LEU A 387 -4.64 -16.99 30.44
CA LEU A 387 -4.85 -18.42 30.24
C LEU A 387 -6.31 -18.75 29.88
N ASP A 388 -7.28 -18.14 30.53
CA ASP A 388 -8.71 -18.33 30.22
C ASP A 388 -9.10 -17.69 28.89
N PHE A 389 -8.53 -16.53 28.54
CA PHE A 389 -8.69 -15.96 27.19
C PHE A 389 -8.15 -16.92 26.11
N PHE A 390 -6.96 -17.48 26.28
CA PHE A 390 -6.39 -18.42 25.31
C PHE A 390 -7.21 -19.73 25.23
N LYS A 391 -7.64 -20.32 26.36
CA LYS A 391 -8.53 -21.49 26.38
C LYS A 391 -9.83 -21.27 25.61
N ALA A 392 -10.35 -20.04 25.59
CA ALA A 392 -11.60 -19.69 24.92
C ALA A 392 -11.45 -19.44 23.40
N HIS A 393 -10.24 -19.17 22.90
CA HIS A 393 -10.01 -18.72 21.51
C HIS A 393 -8.98 -19.55 20.72
N ALA A 394 -8.18 -20.41 21.37
CA ALA A 394 -7.15 -21.20 20.72
C ALA A 394 -7.31 -22.71 20.97
N SER A 395 -7.36 -23.50 19.90
CA SER A 395 -7.56 -24.96 19.91
C SER A 395 -6.33 -25.76 20.39
N ILE A 396 -5.44 -25.17 21.20
CA ILE A 396 -4.08 -25.67 21.46
C ILE A 396 -3.90 -26.05 22.93
N ASN A 397 -3.73 -27.35 23.20
CA ASN A 397 -3.47 -27.91 24.54
C ASN A 397 -1.97 -27.88 24.93
N HIS A 398 -1.30 -26.74 24.76
CA HIS A 398 0.10 -26.54 25.16
C HIS A 398 0.24 -25.36 26.12
N ALA A 399 1.31 -25.34 26.92
CA ALA A 399 1.64 -24.19 27.75
C ALA A 399 1.98 -22.98 26.88
N TYR A 400 1.33 -21.85 27.13
CA TYR A 400 1.64 -20.57 26.47
C TYR A 400 2.89 -19.96 27.12
N ARG A 401 3.85 -19.54 26.31
CA ARG A 401 5.18 -19.08 26.77
C ARG A 401 5.57 -17.78 26.09
N TYR A 402 6.30 -16.92 26.79
CA TYR A 402 6.68 -15.60 26.33
C TYR A 402 7.96 -15.08 27.02
N GLY A 403 8.62 -14.12 26.39
CA GLY A 403 9.63 -13.29 27.06
C GLY A 403 8.98 -12.06 27.68
N ARG A 404 9.18 -11.83 28.98
CA ARG A 404 8.65 -10.65 29.68
C ARG A 404 9.75 -9.61 29.90
N MET A 405 9.56 -8.40 29.39
CA MET A 405 10.33 -7.23 29.81
C MET A 405 9.87 -6.77 31.21
N LYS A 406 10.83 -6.48 32.09
CA LYS A 406 10.57 -5.96 33.44
C LYS A 406 10.23 -4.46 33.37
N ASN A 407 9.56 -3.96 34.42
CA ASN A 407 9.44 -2.52 34.69
C ASN A 407 8.97 -1.65 33.50
N VAL A 408 8.01 -2.15 32.70
CA VAL A 408 7.43 -1.47 31.51
C VAL A 408 6.36 -0.42 31.88
N GLU A 409 5.96 -0.46 33.15
CA GLU A 409 5.09 0.49 33.83
C GLU A 409 5.81 1.77 34.29
N TYR A 410 7.15 1.78 34.33
CA TYR A 410 7.95 2.95 34.73
C TYR A 410 8.36 3.79 33.52
N PHE A 411 8.49 5.10 33.75
CA PHE A 411 8.90 6.14 32.80
C PHE A 411 9.13 7.45 33.56
N ASP A 412 10.09 8.28 33.16
CA ASP A 412 10.18 9.68 33.62
C ASP A 412 9.60 10.65 32.57
N PRO A 413 8.32 11.03 32.66
CA PRO A 413 7.73 11.93 31.69
C PRO A 413 8.24 13.38 31.80
N LEU A 414 8.72 13.80 32.98
CA LEU A 414 9.13 15.19 33.20
C LEU A 414 10.48 15.48 32.52
N PHE A 415 11.39 14.49 32.52
CA PHE A 415 12.61 14.51 31.71
C PHE A 415 12.29 14.77 30.22
N PHE A 416 11.33 14.03 29.64
CA PHE A 416 10.89 14.19 28.25
C PHE A 416 9.93 15.37 27.99
N HIS A 417 9.66 16.21 29.00
CA HIS A 417 8.72 17.34 28.97
C HIS A 417 7.26 16.95 28.66
N ILE A 418 6.91 15.70 28.92
CA ILE A 418 5.58 15.10 28.75
C ILE A 418 4.78 15.28 30.05
N SER A 419 3.47 15.50 29.94
CA SER A 419 2.62 15.61 31.14
C SER A 419 2.38 14.23 31.78
N PRO A 420 2.28 14.10 33.12
CA PRO A 420 1.93 12.83 33.76
C PRO A 420 0.57 12.26 33.31
N HIS A 421 -0.35 13.13 32.85
CA HIS A 421 -1.63 12.72 32.29
C HIS A 421 -1.49 12.07 30.91
N GLU A 422 -0.67 12.64 30.03
CA GLU A 422 -0.32 12.06 28.73
C GLU A 422 0.45 10.75 28.88
N ALA A 423 1.46 10.71 29.75
CA ALA A 423 2.28 9.53 30.01
C ALA A 423 1.45 8.31 30.45
N ALA A 424 0.35 8.54 31.17
CA ALA A 424 -0.59 7.53 31.65
C ALA A 424 -1.55 6.97 30.57
N VAL A 425 -1.53 7.51 29.35
CA VAL A 425 -2.25 6.99 28.16
C VAL A 425 -1.33 6.66 26.97
N MET A 426 -0.05 7.05 27.02
CA MET A 426 0.96 6.54 26.08
C MET A 426 1.06 5.01 26.08
N ASN A 427 1.26 4.42 24.90
CA ASN A 427 1.64 3.03 24.77
C ASN A 427 3.05 2.79 25.35
N VAL A 428 3.27 1.58 25.87
CA VAL A 428 4.53 1.10 26.44
C VAL A 428 5.72 1.30 25.49
N SER A 429 5.58 0.94 24.20
CA SER A 429 6.64 1.06 23.20
C SER A 429 7.06 2.50 22.94
N GLN A 430 6.13 3.48 22.95
CA GLN A 430 6.50 4.90 22.83
C GLN A 430 7.35 5.38 24.01
N ARG A 431 7.11 4.87 25.23
CA ARG A 431 7.89 5.23 26.42
C ARG A 431 9.27 4.58 26.41
N ILE A 432 9.35 3.29 26.06
CA ILE A 432 10.63 2.57 25.95
C ILE A 432 11.50 3.17 24.85
N VAL A 433 10.97 3.44 23.65
CA VAL A 433 11.75 4.06 22.56
C VAL A 433 12.29 5.44 22.94
N LEU A 434 11.55 6.23 23.72
CA LEU A 434 12.08 7.49 24.27
C LEU A 434 13.30 7.26 25.17
N GLU A 435 13.20 6.32 26.11
CA GLU A 435 14.29 5.97 27.04
C GLU A 435 15.51 5.39 26.31
N GLU A 436 15.33 4.37 25.47
CA GLU A 436 16.44 3.69 24.77
C GLU A 436 17.11 4.59 23.73
N CYS A 437 16.37 5.47 23.04
CA CYS A 437 17.01 6.46 22.15
C CYS A 437 17.84 7.49 22.94
N SER A 438 17.39 7.93 24.12
CA SER A 438 18.19 8.80 24.98
C SER A 438 19.46 8.10 25.47
N LYS A 439 19.36 6.86 25.98
CA LYS A 439 20.51 6.06 26.42
C LYS A 439 21.51 5.81 25.28
N ALA A 440 21.05 5.53 24.06
CA ALA A 440 21.92 5.32 22.90
C ALA A 440 22.72 6.58 22.51
N LEU A 441 22.19 7.79 22.77
CA LEU A 441 22.91 9.05 22.56
C LEU A 441 23.91 9.34 23.69
N GLU A 442 23.59 8.95 24.92
CA GLU A 442 24.53 9.00 26.06
C GLU A 442 25.70 8.03 25.88
N ASP A 443 25.44 6.80 25.41
CA ASP A 443 26.44 5.80 25.02
C ASP A 443 27.34 6.30 23.87
N ALA A 444 26.76 6.98 22.89
CA ALA A 444 27.49 7.66 21.83
C ALA A 444 28.26 8.93 22.30
N GLY A 445 28.07 9.37 23.54
CA GLY A 445 28.71 10.58 24.09
C GLY A 445 28.15 11.91 23.57
N TYR A 446 26.97 11.93 22.95
CA TYR A 446 26.34 13.14 22.41
C TYR A 446 25.39 13.80 23.42
N PRO A 447 25.73 14.98 23.98
CA PRO A 447 24.79 15.71 24.82
C PRO A 447 23.61 16.21 23.96
N PRO A 448 22.33 16.00 24.38
CA PRO A 448 21.14 16.39 23.62
C PRO A 448 21.15 17.82 23.05
N SER A 449 21.69 18.78 23.83
CA SER A 449 21.82 20.18 23.43
C SER A 449 22.70 20.42 22.22
N SER A 450 23.62 19.51 21.90
CA SER A 450 24.47 19.59 20.70
C SER A 450 23.73 19.22 19.41
N LEU A 451 22.73 18.34 19.49
CA LEU A 451 21.97 17.84 18.33
C LEU A 451 20.78 18.75 17.95
N SER A 452 20.40 19.66 18.85
CA SER A 452 19.31 20.63 18.64
C SER A 452 19.53 21.45 17.36
N GLY A 453 18.58 21.33 16.42
CA GLY A 453 18.63 22.00 15.12
C GLY A 453 19.44 21.28 14.03
N GLN A 454 20.07 20.13 14.31
CA GLN A 454 20.87 19.39 13.32
C GLN A 454 20.03 18.50 12.39
N GLN A 455 20.58 18.24 11.20
CA GLN A 455 20.07 17.27 10.22
C GLN A 455 20.33 15.82 10.67
N VAL A 456 19.63 15.39 11.71
CA VAL A 456 19.69 14.02 12.24
C VAL A 456 18.42 13.26 11.85
N ALA A 457 18.56 12.10 11.20
CA ALA A 457 17.42 11.24 10.90
C ALA A 457 16.95 10.50 12.17
N THR A 458 15.66 10.20 12.27
CA THR A 458 15.08 9.39 13.35
C THR A 458 14.14 8.38 12.72
N ILE A 459 14.55 7.12 12.65
CA ILE A 459 13.85 6.09 11.87
C ILE A 459 13.61 4.87 12.77
N ILE A 460 12.37 4.68 13.21
CA ILE A 460 12.02 3.65 14.20
C ILE A 460 11.03 2.66 13.60
N GLY A 461 11.36 1.37 13.64
CA GLY A 461 10.45 0.30 13.26
C GLY A 461 9.57 -0.16 14.42
N SER A 462 8.26 -0.32 14.21
CA SER A 462 7.38 -0.97 15.18
C SER A 462 6.14 -1.56 14.52
N MET A 463 5.70 -2.71 15.00
CA MET A 463 4.55 -3.45 14.49
C MET A 463 3.29 -3.13 15.31
N GLY A 464 2.40 -2.29 14.78
CA GLY A 464 1.05 -2.05 15.31
C GLY A 464 0.92 -1.58 16.77
N ILE A 465 1.06 -0.27 17.02
CA ILE A 465 0.87 0.32 18.36
C ILE A 465 -0.62 0.32 18.77
N THR A 466 -1.02 -0.64 19.59
CA THR A 466 -2.41 -0.73 20.12
C THR A 466 -2.64 0.25 21.29
N PRO A 467 -3.77 0.96 21.37
CA PRO A 467 -4.07 1.82 22.52
C PRO A 467 -4.14 1.05 23.84
N ALA A 468 -3.44 1.52 24.88
CA ALA A 468 -3.42 0.86 26.19
C ALA A 468 -4.76 0.98 26.96
N LYS A 469 -5.63 1.91 26.53
CA LYS A 469 -7.00 2.14 27.05
C LYS A 469 -7.89 2.59 25.89
N THR A 470 -9.17 2.23 25.91
CA THR A 470 -10.19 2.85 25.07
C THR A 470 -10.60 4.20 25.65
N ASP A 471 -9.77 5.20 25.41
CA ASP A 471 -10.06 6.62 25.65
C ASP A 471 -10.00 7.35 24.29
N PHE A 472 -10.87 8.33 24.10
CA PHE A 472 -10.95 9.15 22.88
C PHE A 472 -10.27 10.51 23.04
N SER A 473 -9.51 10.72 24.12
CA SER A 473 -8.69 11.92 24.29
C SER A 473 -7.59 12.03 23.24
N HIS A 474 -7.21 13.28 22.92
CA HIS A 474 -6.09 13.56 22.01
C HIS A 474 -4.76 12.99 22.52
N PHE A 475 -4.56 12.91 23.84
CA PHE A 475 -3.41 12.24 24.44
C PHE A 475 -3.43 10.73 24.19
N SER A 476 -4.61 10.08 24.20
CA SER A 476 -4.70 8.67 23.84
C SER A 476 -4.35 8.43 22.38
N MET A 477 -4.82 9.28 21.46
CA MET A 477 -4.46 9.23 20.04
C MET A 477 -2.94 9.42 19.84
N LEU A 478 -2.35 10.47 20.43
CA LEU A 478 -0.90 10.71 20.38
C LEU A 478 -0.10 9.61 21.08
N GLY A 479 -0.70 8.88 22.03
CA GLY A 479 -0.11 7.77 22.75
C GLY A 479 -0.12 6.44 21.98
N SER A 480 -0.97 6.30 20.97
CA SER A 480 -1.11 5.07 20.16
C SER A 480 -0.77 5.24 18.66
N GLU A 481 -0.63 6.46 18.16
CA GLU A 481 -0.30 6.69 16.74
C GLU A 481 1.15 6.27 16.44
N LEU A 482 1.35 5.45 15.40
CA LEU A 482 2.66 4.92 15.02
C LEU A 482 3.63 6.03 14.56
N SER A 483 3.15 7.01 13.78
CA SER A 483 4.01 8.11 13.31
C SER A 483 4.58 8.99 14.44
N ILE A 484 3.92 8.99 15.60
CA ILE A 484 4.36 9.73 16.79
C ILE A 484 5.56 9.04 17.49
N LEU A 485 5.79 7.74 17.27
CA LEU A 485 6.92 6.99 17.83
C LEU A 485 8.28 7.64 17.49
N ALA A 486 8.51 7.91 16.20
CA ALA A 486 9.72 8.57 15.73
C ALA A 486 9.68 10.09 15.93
N SER A 487 8.51 10.72 15.78
CA SER A 487 8.41 12.18 15.85
C SER A 487 8.61 12.73 17.27
N ARG A 488 8.30 11.97 18.34
CA ARG A 488 8.58 12.38 19.73
C ARG A 488 10.08 12.58 20.01
N ILE A 489 10.95 11.67 19.55
CA ILE A 489 12.41 11.82 19.69
C ILE A 489 12.92 13.03 18.89
N ALA A 490 12.49 13.16 17.64
CA ALA A 490 12.86 14.29 16.80
C ALA A 490 12.38 15.65 17.38
N TYR A 491 11.21 15.66 18.02
CA TYR A 491 10.67 16.85 18.70
C TYR A 491 11.44 17.18 19.99
N PHE A 492 11.60 16.20 20.89
CA PHE A 492 12.29 16.37 22.18
C PHE A 492 13.73 16.87 22.00
N LEU A 493 14.45 16.30 21.04
CA LEU A 493 15.83 16.68 20.72
C LEU A 493 15.92 17.83 19.70
N ASN A 494 14.80 18.39 19.25
CA ASN A 494 14.70 19.47 18.25
C ASN A 494 15.46 19.18 16.93
N LEU A 495 15.47 17.92 16.48
CA LEU A 495 16.13 17.48 15.24
C LEU A 495 15.41 18.03 14.00
N LYS A 496 16.10 18.03 12.85
CA LYS A 496 15.62 18.58 11.57
C LYS A 496 15.74 17.63 10.37
N GLY A 497 16.37 16.46 10.56
CA GLY A 497 16.35 15.38 9.57
C GLY A 497 14.99 14.65 9.53
N PRO A 498 14.84 13.64 8.65
CA PRO A 498 13.59 12.92 8.47
C PRO A 498 13.23 12.10 9.73
N ALA A 499 12.00 12.26 10.22
CA ALA A 499 11.43 11.48 11.32
C ALA A 499 10.40 10.50 10.75
N LEU A 500 10.70 9.20 10.74
CA LEU A 500 9.95 8.16 10.05
C LEU A 500 9.65 6.98 10.99
N ALA A 501 8.40 6.54 11.00
CA ALA A 501 8.02 5.28 11.63
C ALA A 501 7.73 4.23 10.55
N ILE A 502 8.30 3.03 10.71
CA ILE A 502 8.24 1.94 9.74
C ILE A 502 7.42 0.78 10.33
N ASP A 503 6.45 0.28 9.58
CA ASP A 503 5.83 -1.02 9.85
C ASP A 503 5.99 -1.91 8.61
N THR A 504 6.81 -2.95 8.75
CA THR A 504 6.97 -4.08 7.84
C THR A 504 6.89 -5.38 8.66
N ALA A 505 5.96 -5.39 9.63
CA ALA A 505 5.79 -6.42 10.65
C ALA A 505 7.11 -6.78 11.35
N CYS A 506 7.48 -8.06 11.37
CA CYS A 506 8.67 -8.56 12.08
C CYS A 506 10.02 -8.03 11.53
N SER A 507 10.04 -7.38 10.37
CA SER A 507 11.27 -6.84 9.76
C SER A 507 11.50 -5.34 10.05
N SER A 508 10.56 -4.66 10.72
CA SER A 508 10.49 -3.20 10.82
C SER A 508 11.78 -2.52 11.32
N SER A 509 12.42 -3.08 12.34
CA SER A 509 13.66 -2.52 12.92
C SER A 509 14.86 -2.62 11.97
N LEU A 510 14.95 -3.70 11.18
CA LEU A 510 16.02 -3.87 10.20
C LEU A 510 15.81 -2.96 8.98
N VAL A 511 14.57 -2.79 8.52
CA VAL A 511 14.21 -1.84 7.45
C VAL A 511 14.46 -0.39 7.89
N ALA A 512 14.19 -0.07 9.16
CA ALA A 512 14.51 1.23 9.74
C ALA A 512 16.03 1.53 9.77
N ILE A 513 16.84 0.53 10.14
CA ILE A 513 18.32 0.63 10.11
C ILE A 513 18.84 0.76 8.67
N ASP A 514 18.31 -0.01 7.71
CA ASP A 514 18.73 0.10 6.31
C ASP A 514 18.38 1.47 5.71
N LEU A 515 17.17 1.98 5.94
CA LEU A 515 16.78 3.31 5.45
C LEU A 515 17.64 4.42 6.08
N ALA A 516 18.02 4.29 7.35
CA ALA A 516 19.00 5.18 7.99
C ALA A 516 20.39 5.08 7.32
N CYS A 517 20.83 3.87 6.99
CA CYS A 517 22.06 3.66 6.23
C CYS A 517 22.02 4.32 4.84
N GLN A 518 20.88 4.30 4.16
CA GLN A 518 20.70 4.97 2.87
C GLN A 518 20.75 6.50 3.00
N HIS A 519 20.10 7.08 4.02
CA HIS A 519 20.16 8.52 4.28
C HIS A 519 21.57 9.02 4.62
N LEU A 520 22.37 8.21 5.33
CA LEU A 520 23.78 8.49 5.61
C LEU A 520 24.66 8.40 4.34
N LYS A 521 24.58 7.30 3.58
CA LYS A 521 25.36 7.09 2.34
C LYS A 521 25.05 8.10 1.24
N SER A 522 23.85 8.66 1.23
CA SER A 522 23.45 9.71 0.30
C SER A 522 23.82 11.13 0.77
N HIS A 523 24.46 11.27 1.93
CA HIS A 523 24.78 12.56 2.58
C HIS A 523 23.57 13.50 2.75
N ASN A 524 22.37 12.92 2.92
CA ASN A 524 21.16 13.67 3.27
C ASN A 524 21.11 14.00 4.78
N VAL A 525 21.83 13.23 5.59
CA VAL A 525 22.12 13.45 7.01
C VAL A 525 23.54 12.96 7.32
N ASP A 526 24.19 13.55 8.33
CA ASP A 526 25.49 13.08 8.83
C ASP A 526 25.35 12.19 10.09
N LEU A 527 24.15 12.11 10.67
CA LEU A 527 23.82 11.28 11.84
C LEU A 527 22.41 10.72 11.72
N ALA A 528 22.18 9.52 12.24
CA ALA A 528 20.86 8.90 12.31
C ALA A 528 20.66 8.13 13.62
N ILE A 529 19.46 8.24 14.19
CA ILE A 529 18.95 7.38 15.26
C ILE A 529 18.08 6.33 14.58
N ALA A 530 18.39 5.04 14.76
CA ALA A 530 17.66 3.94 14.14
C ALA A 530 17.51 2.74 15.08
N GLY A 531 16.38 2.03 14.98
CA GLY A 531 16.07 0.88 15.82
C GLY A 531 14.60 0.45 15.71
N GLY A 532 14.06 -0.19 16.75
CA GLY A 532 12.64 -0.54 16.81
C GLY A 532 12.17 -1.15 18.12
N SER A 533 10.86 -1.40 18.21
CA SER A 533 10.15 -1.88 19.42
C SER A 533 8.90 -2.70 19.09
#